data_AF-A0A2N6ST91-F1
#
_entry.id   AF-A0A2N6ST91-F1
#
_cell.length_a   1.000
_cell.length_b   1.000
_cell.length_c   1.000
_cell.angle_alpha   90.00
_cell.angle_beta   90.00
_cell.angle_gamma   90.00
#
_symmetry.space_group_name_H-M   'P 1'
#
loop_
_entity.id
_entity.type
_entity.pdbx_description
1 polymer ?
#
loop_
_entity_poly.entity_id
_entity_poly.type
_entity_poly.pdbx_seq_one_letter_code
_entity_poly.pdbx_strand_id
1 'polypeptide(L)'
;MKEVGTLTQEESRNLEKLLEKKIALENLLKILSESQEVYKKVNRDYKNIVEEYEKWWRDASDKYIWESTENSFWSIDFKSRKVYLVDE
;
A
#
# COMPACT_ATOMS: atom_id res chain seq x y z
N MET A 1 -17.66 -4.24 -4.03
CA MET A 1 -17.02 -2.93 -3.73
C MET A 1 -17.98 -2.04 -2.97
N LYS A 2 -17.63 -1.66 -1.74
CA LYS A 2 -18.44 -0.84 -0.83
C LYS A 2 -17.58 0.26 -0.23
N GLU A 3 -18.07 1.49 -0.21
CA GLU A 3 -17.37 2.61 0.45
C GLU A 3 -17.39 2.38 1.99
N VAL A 4 -16.22 2.40 2.61
CA VAL A 4 -16.04 2.17 4.06
C VAL A 4 -15.41 3.34 4.79
N GLY A 5 -14.87 4.33 4.06
CA GLY A 5 -14.27 5.50 4.68
C GLY A 5 -13.82 6.57 3.69
N THR A 6 -13.30 7.66 4.23
CA THR A 6 -12.66 8.73 3.47
C THR A 6 -11.42 9.19 4.23
N LEU A 7 -10.30 9.30 3.55
CA LEU A 7 -9.06 9.81 4.13
C LEU A 7 -8.99 11.32 4.12
N THR A 8 -8.26 11.87 5.09
CA THR A 8 -7.79 13.25 5.00
C THR A 8 -6.84 13.43 3.81
N GLN A 9 -6.66 14.68 3.38
CA GLN A 9 -5.73 15.00 2.30
C GLN A 9 -4.28 14.61 2.64
N GLU A 10 -3.89 14.71 3.92
CA GLU A 10 -2.56 14.34 4.38
C GLU A 10 -2.36 12.82 4.38
N GLU A 11 -3.30 12.07 4.95
CA GLU A 11 -3.27 10.60 4.95
C GLU A 11 -3.21 10.05 3.53
N SER A 12 -4.07 10.56 2.63
CA SER A 12 -4.07 10.17 1.23
C SER A 12 -2.72 10.44 0.56
N ARG A 13 -2.09 11.59 0.80
CA ARG A 13 -0.77 11.91 0.24
C ARG A 13 0.34 11.03 0.81
N ASN A 14 0.27 10.69 2.09
CA ASN A 14 1.26 9.84 2.73
C ASN A 14 1.17 8.40 2.20
N LEU A 15 -0.05 7.88 2.05
CA LEU A 15 -0.30 6.57 1.43
C LEU A 15 0.15 6.54 -0.04
N GLU A 16 -0.16 7.59 -0.81
CA GLU A 16 0.22 7.70 -2.22
C GLU A 16 1.75 7.61 -2.37
N LYS A 17 2.50 8.34 -1.53
CA LYS A 17 3.97 8.27 -1.50
C LYS A 17 4.51 6.88 -1.15
N LEU A 18 3.86 6.16 -0.23
CA LEU A 18 4.25 4.78 0.10
C LEU A 18 4.02 3.86 -1.09
N LEU A 19 2.86 3.98 -1.75
CA LEU A 19 2.53 3.19 -2.94
C LEU A 19 3.50 3.47 -4.10
N GLU A 20 3.80 4.74 -4.38
CA GLU A 20 4.76 5.13 -5.43
C GLU A 20 6.14 4.53 -5.17
N LYS A 21 6.64 4.61 -3.92
CA LYS A 21 7.92 3.98 -3.54
C LYS A 21 7.89 2.47 -3.71
N LYS A 22 6.80 1.81 -3.28
CA LYS A 22 6.61 0.37 -3.43
C LYS A 22 6.71 -0.01 -4.92
N ILE A 23 5.94 0.66 -5.78
CA ILE A 23 5.92 0.42 -7.22
C ILE A 23 7.29 0.66 -7.85
N ALA A 24 7.97 1.75 -7.48
CA ALA A 24 9.30 2.06 -8.00
C ALA A 24 10.33 0.97 -7.66
N LEU A 25 10.37 0.52 -6.40
CA LEU A 25 11.26 -0.55 -5.95
C LEU A 25 10.90 -1.90 -6.59
N GLU A 26 9.62 -2.22 -6.72
CA GLU A 26 9.14 -3.42 -7.40
C GLU A 26 9.57 -3.45 -8.87
N ASN A 27 9.45 -2.31 -9.56
CA ASN A 27 9.89 -2.18 -10.95
C ASN A 27 11.41 -2.28 -11.08
N LEU A 28 12.18 -1.75 -10.13
CA LEU A 28 13.63 -1.94 -10.09
C LEU A 28 14.00 -3.42 -9.93
N LEU A 29 13.33 -4.17 -9.06
CA LEU A 29 13.57 -5.61 -8.90
C LEU A 29 13.32 -6.40 -10.18
N LYS A 30 12.31 -6.00 -10.99
CA LYS A 30 11.99 -6.67 -12.26
C LYS A 30 13.06 -6.50 -13.34
N ILE A 31 13.89 -5.46 -13.27
CA ILE A 31 14.94 -5.18 -14.27
C ILE A 31 16.35 -5.53 -13.81
N LEU A 32 16.55 -5.70 -12.50
CA LEU A 32 17.85 -6.07 -11.93
C LEU A 32 18.02 -7.59 -11.95
N SER A 33 19.25 -8.04 -12.17
CA SER A 33 19.61 -9.45 -11.99
C SER A 33 19.87 -9.72 -10.52
N GLU A 34 19.40 -10.87 -10.02
CA GLU A 34 19.57 -11.28 -8.61
C GLU A 34 21.05 -11.42 -8.20
N SER A 35 21.93 -11.64 -9.17
CA SER A 35 23.38 -11.72 -8.96
C SER A 35 24.02 -10.37 -8.63
N GLN A 36 23.35 -9.25 -8.90
CA GLN A 36 23.88 -7.92 -8.67
C GLN A 36 23.70 -7.53 -7.20
N GLU A 37 24.73 -6.97 -6.57
CA GLU A 37 24.65 -6.55 -5.16
C GLU A 37 23.56 -5.50 -4.92
N VAL A 38 23.28 -4.64 -5.92
CA VAL A 38 22.18 -3.68 -5.87
C VAL A 38 20.81 -4.35 -5.75
N TYR A 39 20.61 -5.55 -6.32
CA TYR A 39 19.36 -6.29 -6.18
C TYR A 39 19.07 -6.61 -4.72
N LYS A 40 20.06 -7.09 -3.97
CA LYS A 40 19.87 -7.42 -2.54
C LYS A 40 19.47 -6.19 -1.73
N LYS A 41 20.08 -5.04 -2.01
CA LYS A 41 19.74 -3.77 -1.35
C LYS A 41 18.31 -3.34 -1.70
N VAL A 42 17.96 -3.31 -2.98
CA VAL A 42 16.62 -2.93 -3.44
C VAL A 42 15.57 -3.91 -2.90
N ASN A 43 15.87 -5.21 -2.82
CA ASN A 43 14.95 -6.22 -2.31
C ASN A 43 14.68 -6.04 -0.82
N ARG A 44 15.72 -5.74 -0.02
CA ARG A 44 15.55 -5.39 1.39
C ARG A 44 14.70 -4.14 1.55
N ASP A 45 15.01 -3.08 0.80
CA ASP A 45 14.29 -1.82 0.90
C ASP A 45 12.82 -1.99 0.43
N TYR A 46 12.56 -2.83 -0.58
CA TYR A 46 11.22 -3.19 -1.02
C TYR A 46 10.43 -3.92 0.07
N LYS A 47 11.03 -4.92 0.73
CA LYS A 47 10.39 -5.64 1.84
C LYS A 47 9.99 -4.69 2.98
N ASN A 48 10.87 -3.78 3.36
CA ASN A 48 10.58 -2.78 4.38
C ASN A 48 9.39 -1.89 3.96
N ILE A 49 9.36 -1.43 2.71
CA ILE A 49 8.27 -0.59 2.19
C ILE A 49 6.95 -1.37 2.10
N VAL A 50 6.97 -2.65 1.75
CA VAL A 50 5.77 -3.51 1.79
C VAL A 50 5.25 -3.62 3.21
N GLU A 51 6.12 -3.89 4.20
CA GLU A 51 5.71 -3.97 5.60
C GLU A 51 5.13 -2.64 6.11
N GLU A 52 5.73 -1.50 5.76
CA GLU A 52 5.21 -0.16 6.08
C GLU A 52 3.85 0.11 5.42
N TYR A 53 3.68 -0.26 4.16
CA TYR A 53 2.44 -0.09 3.41
C TYR A 53 1.29 -0.93 4.01
N GLU A 54 1.55 -2.21 4.29
CA GLU A 54 0.58 -3.10 4.93
C GLU A 54 0.25 -2.66 6.36
N LYS A 55 1.25 -2.16 7.10
CA LYS A 55 1.03 -1.60 8.44
C LYS A 55 0.14 -0.36 8.38
N TRP A 56 0.35 0.52 7.40
CA TRP A 56 -0.48 1.71 7.23
C TRP A 56 -1.96 1.34 7.06
N TRP A 57 -2.26 0.34 6.24
CA TRP A 57 -3.64 -0.12 6.03
C TRP A 57 -4.27 -0.67 7.30
N ARG A 58 -3.54 -1.50 8.06
CA ARG A 58 -4.00 -2.01 9.36
C ARG A 58 -4.25 -0.90 10.37
N ASP A 59 -3.29 0.01 10.52
CA ASP A 59 -3.43 1.13 11.47
C ASP A 59 -4.63 2.01 11.11
N ALA A 60 -4.85 2.27 9.81
CA ALA A 60 -5.97 3.08 9.33
C ALA A 60 -7.31 2.35 9.49
N SER A 61 -7.38 1.05 9.18
CA SER A 61 -8.60 0.26 9.37
C SER A 61 -8.99 0.21 10.85
N ASP A 62 -8.02 0.07 11.75
CA ASP A 62 -8.27 0.05 13.19
C ASP A 62 -8.70 1.42 13.71
N LYS A 63 -8.04 2.50 13.26
CA LYS A 63 -8.36 3.88 13.64
C LYS A 63 -9.78 4.28 13.23
N TYR A 64 -10.20 3.92 12.02
CA TYR A 64 -11.48 4.31 11.45
C TYR A 64 -12.56 3.22 11.56
N ILE A 65 -12.21 2.07 12.14
CA ILE A 65 -13.10 0.91 12.33
C ILE A 65 -13.72 0.52 10.98
N TRP A 66 -12.89 0.38 9.95
CA TRP A 66 -13.37 -0.04 8.63
C TRP A 66 -13.86 -1.48 8.67
N GLU A 67 -14.98 -1.71 7.98
CA GLU A 67 -15.49 -3.05 7.76
C GLU A 67 -14.45 -3.91 7.02
N SER A 68 -14.39 -5.19 7.41
CA SER A 68 -13.65 -6.24 6.72
C SER A 68 -14.50 -7.50 6.66
N THR A 69 -14.35 -8.25 5.58
CA THR A 69 -14.97 -9.56 5.36
C THR A 69 -13.89 -10.58 5.00
N GLU A 70 -14.20 -11.87 5.13
CA GLU A 70 -13.30 -12.94 4.68
C GLU A 70 -13.03 -12.77 3.17
N ASN A 71 -11.75 -12.88 2.77
CA ASN A 71 -11.27 -12.68 1.39
C ASN A 71 -11.64 -11.32 0.77
N SER A 72 -11.43 -10.23 1.54
CA SER A 72 -11.57 -8.87 1.04
C SER A 72 -10.30 -8.06 1.28
N PHE A 73 -10.16 -6.97 0.52
CA PHE A 73 -9.08 -6.01 0.70
C PHE A 73 -9.60 -4.57 0.62
N TRP A 74 -8.86 -3.65 1.22
CA TRP A 74 -9.14 -2.23 1.09
C TRP A 74 -8.44 -1.64 -0.13
N SER A 75 -9.15 -0.76 -0.83
CA SER A 75 -8.62 0.03 -1.93
C SER A 75 -8.97 1.51 -1.73
N ILE A 76 -8.23 2.38 -2.39
CA ILE A 76 -8.47 3.82 -2.35
C ILE A 76 -8.57 4.39 -3.76
N ASP A 77 -9.52 5.30 -3.94
CA ASP A 77 -9.47 6.26 -5.05
C ASP A 77 -8.77 7.54 -4.56
N PHE A 78 -7.52 7.77 -4.97
CA PHE A 78 -6.74 8.94 -4.54
C PHE A 78 -7.35 10.28 -4.99
N LYS A 79 -8.20 10.32 -6.03
CA LYS A 79 -8.86 11.56 -6.47
C LYS A 79 -9.96 11.97 -5.49
N SER A 80 -10.80 11.02 -5.09
CA SER A 80 -11.91 11.26 -4.15
C SER A 80 -11.53 11.05 -2.68
N ARG A 81 -10.38 10.41 -2.43
CA ARG A 81 -9.88 9.92 -1.13
C ARG A 81 -10.80 8.92 -0.45
N LYS A 82 -11.74 8.35 -1.19
CA LYS A 82 -12.67 7.34 -0.70
C LYS A 82 -11.98 5.99 -0.62
N VAL A 83 -12.22 5.31 0.48
CA VAL A 83 -11.73 3.96 0.75
C VAL A 83 -12.87 2.98 0.55
N TYR A 84 -12.58 1.89 -0.12
CA TYR A 84 -13.54 0.87 -0.47
C TYR A 84 -13.08 -0.50 -0.02
N LEU A 85 -14.00 -1.29 0.54
CA LEU A 85 -13.84 -2.72 0.70
C LEU A 85 -14.17 -3.40 -0.64
N VAL A 86 -13.25 -4.22 -1.13
CA VAL A 86 -13.36 -4.96 -2.38
C VAL A 86 -13.28 -6.45 -2.04
N ASP A 87 -14.30 -7.20 -2.43
CA ASP A 87 -14.31 -8.66 -2.32
C ASP A 87 -13.45 -9.26 -3.45
N GLU A 88 -12.72 -10.34 -3.16
CA GLU A 88 -11.91 -11.09 -4.13
C GLU A 88 -12.75 -11.85 -5.17
#